data_AF-A0A161HZQ1-F1
#
_entry.id   AF-A0A161HZQ1-F1
#
_cell.length_a   1.000
_cell.length_b   1.000
_cell.length_c   1.000
_cell.angle_alpha   90.00
_cell.angle_beta   90.00
_cell.angle_gamma   90.00
#
_symmetry.space_group_name_H-M   'P 1'
#
loop_
_entity.id
_entity.type
_entity.pdbx_description
1 polymer ?
#
loop_
_entity_poly.entity_id
_entity_poly.type
_entity_poly.pdbx_seq_one_letter_code
_entity_poly.pdbx_strand_id
1 'polypeptide(L)'
;MRRHLPWILALTAAALLTLTRTLDPAHALLLPAAALTLHHLWRALDDGDQATWPEPPDETRHGARHDLSDLGWAAFTRDGRVSARVTRRVHAVATHRLAPHGIHLDDPTHHAAAAHLLGTDVVTGLTSRRPPTPRTLHRWLDALDHLPTPPGRPRR
;
A
#
# COMPACT_ATOMS: atom_id res chain seq x y z
N MET A 1 -15.14 -5.25 8.84
CA MET A 1 -16.19 -6.02 8.13
C MET A 1 -15.86 -6.39 6.67
N ARG A 2 -14.91 -5.75 5.97
CA ARG A 2 -14.56 -6.10 4.55
C ARG A 2 -13.70 -7.36 4.35
N ARG A 3 -13.25 -8.02 5.43
CA ARG A 3 -12.34 -9.18 5.39
C ARG A 3 -13.00 -10.47 4.88
N HIS A 4 -14.33 -10.56 4.89
CA HIS A 4 -15.06 -11.80 4.58
C HIS A 4 -15.50 -11.90 3.10
N LEU A 5 -15.41 -10.81 2.34
CA LEU A 5 -15.77 -10.75 0.92
C LEU A 5 -15.10 -11.83 0.04
N PRO A 6 -13.79 -12.13 0.17
CA PRO A 6 -13.16 -13.19 -0.63
C PRO A 6 -13.64 -14.58 -0.19
N TRP A 7 -14.01 -14.74 1.08
CA TRP A 7 -14.52 -16.00 1.61
C TRP A 7 -15.94 -16.27 1.10
N ILE A 8 -16.78 -15.23 1.04
CA ILE A 8 -18.12 -15.30 0.47
C ILE A 8 -18.04 -15.60 -1.03
N LEU A 9 -17.13 -14.96 -1.77
CA LEU A 9 -16.91 -15.25 -3.21
C LEU A 9 -16.38 -16.67 -3.46
N ALA A 10 -15.48 -17.17 -2.61
CA ALA A 10 -14.99 -18.54 -2.70
C ALA A 10 -16.09 -19.56 -2.41
N LEU A 11 -16.93 -19.30 -1.40
CA LEU A 11 -18.07 -20.14 -1.05
C LEU A 11 -19.17 -20.12 -2.12
N THR A 12 -19.49 -18.96 -2.70
CA THR A 12 -20.48 -18.87 -3.78
C THR A 12 -19.99 -19.52 -5.07
N ALA A 13 -18.70 -19.38 -5.41
CA ALA A 13 -18.11 -20.09 -6.56
C ALA A 13 -18.13 -21.60 -6.36
N ALA A 14 -17.76 -22.10 -5.18
CA ALA A 14 -17.82 -23.53 -4.85
C ALA A 14 -19.26 -24.06 -4.92
N ALA A 15 -20.23 -23.34 -4.34
CA ALA A 15 -21.65 -23.71 -4.39
C ALA A 15 -22.20 -23.73 -5.83
N LEU A 16 -21.85 -22.73 -6.64
CA LEU A 16 -22.28 -22.64 -8.04
C LEU A 16 -21.68 -23.75 -8.91
N LEU A 17 -20.42 -24.13 -8.68
CA LEU A 17 -19.77 -25.26 -9.36
C LEU A 17 -20.35 -26.62 -8.95
N THR A 18 -20.76 -26.80 -7.69
CA THR A 18 -21.41 -28.06 -7.26
C THR A 18 -22.82 -28.24 -7.87
N LEU A 19 -23.50 -27.14 -8.19
CA LEU A 19 -24.88 -27.15 -8.69
C LEU A 19 -24.96 -27.52 -10.18
N THR A 20 -23.92 -27.27 -10.97
CA THR A 20 -23.94 -27.49 -12.42
C THR A 20 -23.67 -28.93 -12.85
N ARG A 21 -23.31 -29.84 -11.93
CA ARG A 21 -23.16 -31.31 -12.13
C ARG A 21 -22.34 -31.73 -13.37
N THR A 22 -21.49 -30.84 -13.87
CA THR A 22 -20.77 -30.96 -15.14
C THR A 22 -19.25 -31.08 -14.96
N LEU A 23 -18.73 -30.93 -13.74
CA LEU A 23 -17.32 -31.15 -13.41
C LEU A 23 -17.15 -32.16 -12.28
N ASP A 24 -16.16 -33.03 -12.45
CA ASP A 24 -15.66 -34.00 -11.48
C ASP A 24 -15.41 -33.33 -10.10
N PRO A 25 -15.95 -33.85 -8.98
CA PRO A 25 -15.90 -33.24 -7.65
C PRO A 25 -14.50 -32.83 -7.16
N ALA A 26 -13.44 -33.44 -7.68
CA ALA A 26 -12.07 -33.04 -7.39
C ALA A 26 -11.74 -31.61 -7.88
N HIS A 27 -12.26 -31.20 -9.05
CA HIS A 27 -11.99 -29.90 -9.65
C HIS A 27 -12.77 -28.76 -8.95
N ALA A 28 -13.94 -29.07 -8.38
CA ALA A 28 -14.76 -28.11 -7.64
C ALA A 28 -14.10 -27.64 -6.34
N LEU A 29 -13.22 -28.46 -5.75
CA LEU A 29 -12.46 -28.10 -4.54
C LEU A 29 -11.08 -27.51 -4.85
N LEU A 30 -10.41 -27.96 -5.93
CA LEU A 30 -9.07 -27.52 -6.27
C LEU A 30 -9.01 -26.04 -6.70
N LEU A 31 -9.98 -25.56 -7.47
CA LEU A 31 -10.00 -24.17 -7.95
C LEU A 31 -10.12 -23.12 -6.82
N PRO A 32 -11.08 -23.21 -5.88
CA PRO A 32 -11.16 -22.23 -4.79
C PRO A 32 -9.98 -22.36 -3.82
N ALA A 33 -9.46 -23.58 -3.60
CA ALA A 33 -8.26 -23.79 -2.80
C ALA A 33 -7.03 -23.10 -3.43
N ALA A 34 -6.82 -23.27 -4.74
CA ALA A 34 -5.74 -22.62 -5.47
C ALA A 34 -5.90 -21.09 -5.52
N ALA A 35 -7.13 -20.58 -5.69
CA ALA A 35 -7.40 -19.15 -5.65
C ALA A 35 -7.13 -18.55 -4.27
N LEU A 36 -7.48 -19.26 -3.19
CA LEU A 36 -7.20 -18.83 -1.81
C LEU A 36 -5.70 -18.85 -1.52
N THR A 37 -4.98 -19.90 -1.86
CA THR A 37 -3.52 -19.96 -1.64
C THR A 37 -2.80 -18.87 -2.43
N LEU A 38 -3.19 -18.64 -3.69
CA LEU A 38 -2.64 -17.56 -4.50
C LEU A 38 -2.95 -16.19 -3.89
N HIS A 39 -4.18 -15.98 -3.41
CA HIS A 39 -4.57 -14.73 -2.74
C HIS A 39 -3.77 -14.48 -1.45
N HIS A 40 -3.59 -15.52 -0.63
CA HIS A 40 -2.80 -15.44 0.59
C HIS A 40 -1.32 -15.17 0.30
N LEU A 41 -0.76 -15.85 -0.69
CA LEU A 41 0.61 -15.63 -1.13
C LEU A 41 0.80 -14.19 -1.65
N TRP A 42 -0.15 -13.69 -2.45
CA TRP A 42 -0.12 -12.31 -2.92
C TRP A 42 -0.16 -11.31 -1.78
N ARG A 43 -0.95 -11.56 -0.73
CA ARG A 43 -0.98 -10.69 0.46
C ARG A 43 0.31 -10.76 1.26
N ALA A 44 0.90 -11.93 1.44
CA ALA A 44 2.17 -12.09 2.14
C ALA A 44 3.31 -11.34 1.41
N LEU A 45 3.32 -11.36 0.08
CA LEU A 45 4.28 -10.60 -0.74
C LEU A 45 4.01 -9.08 -0.71
N ASP A 46 2.74 -8.69 -0.59
CA ASP A 46 2.31 -7.28 -0.58
C ASP A 46 2.37 -6.64 0.83
N ASP A 47 2.51 -7.44 1.88
CA ASP A 47 2.63 -6.99 3.28
C ASP A 47 3.95 -6.26 3.57
N GLY A 48 4.85 -6.17 2.57
CA GLY A 48 5.92 -5.19 2.57
C GLY A 48 6.79 -5.31 3.82
N ASP A 49 7.08 -6.56 4.20
CA ASP A 49 8.07 -6.85 5.22
C ASP A 49 9.30 -6.02 4.89
N GLN A 50 9.81 -5.29 5.88
CA GLN A 50 10.93 -4.37 5.66
C GLN A 50 12.13 -5.21 5.23
N ALA A 51 12.29 -5.36 3.91
CA ALA A 51 13.45 -5.98 3.33
C ALA A 51 14.65 -5.27 3.96
N THR A 52 15.42 -6.01 4.75
CA THR A 52 16.68 -5.52 5.28
C THR A 52 17.58 -5.40 4.05
N TRP A 53 17.66 -4.19 3.50
CA TRP A 53 18.39 -3.95 2.26
C TRP A 53 19.88 -4.21 2.54
N PRO A 54 20.52 -5.13 1.81
CA PRO A 54 21.97 -5.22 1.84
C PRO A 54 22.56 -3.91 1.32
N GLU A 55 23.74 -3.54 1.83
CA GLU A 55 24.50 -2.38 1.35
C GLU A 55 24.64 -2.48 -0.18
N PRO A 56 24.14 -1.50 -0.97
CA PRO A 56 24.27 -1.54 -2.41
C PRO A 56 25.75 -1.58 -2.79
N PRO A 57 26.19 -2.46 -3.72
CA PRO A 57 27.53 -2.38 -4.25
C PRO A 57 27.74 -1.03 -4.93
N ASP A 58 28.87 -0.39 -4.66
CA ASP A 58 29.23 0.98 -5.10
C ASP A 58 29.40 1.14 -6.63
N GLU A 59 29.16 0.07 -7.39
CA GLU A 59 29.28 0.05 -8.84
C GLU A 59 28.05 0.70 -9.47
N THR A 60 28.17 1.99 -9.78
CA THR A 60 27.22 2.72 -10.62
C THR A 60 27.25 2.15 -12.04
N ARG A 61 26.52 1.06 -12.27
CA ARG A 61 26.39 0.44 -13.58
C ARG A 61 25.62 1.39 -14.51
N HIS A 62 26.20 1.72 -15.67
CA HIS A 62 25.48 2.41 -16.74
C HIS A 62 24.32 1.52 -17.21
N GLY A 63 23.10 1.82 -16.73
CA GLY A 63 21.91 1.00 -16.95
C GLY A 63 20.69 1.33 -16.07
N ALA A 64 20.88 2.09 -14.97
CA ALA A 64 19.83 2.39 -13.98
C ALA A 64 18.52 2.99 -14.53
N ARG A 65 18.49 3.51 -15.76
CA ARG A 65 17.25 4.01 -16.39
C ARG A 65 16.23 2.91 -16.66
N HIS A 66 16.68 1.70 -16.99
CA HIS A 66 15.76 0.58 -17.24
C HIS A 66 15.13 0.12 -15.92
N ASP A 67 15.94 -0.09 -14.89
CA ASP A 67 15.47 -0.48 -13.55
C ASP A 67 14.53 0.57 -12.94
N LEU A 68 14.83 1.86 -13.13
CA LEU A 68 13.94 2.96 -12.73
C LEU A 68 12.64 2.99 -13.53
N SER A 69 12.68 2.65 -14.81
CA SER A 69 11.48 2.55 -15.64
C SER A 69 10.60 1.38 -15.21
N ASP A 70 11.20 0.23 -14.91
CA ASP A 70 10.51 -0.97 -14.44
C ASP A 70 9.92 -0.78 -13.05
N LEU A 71 10.66 -0.11 -12.14
CA LEU A 71 10.14 0.32 -10.85
C LEU A 71 9.00 1.34 -11.00
N GLY A 72 9.11 2.25 -11.96
CA GLY A 72 8.04 3.16 -12.34
C GLY A 72 6.78 2.41 -12.75
N TRP A 73 6.90 1.41 -13.62
CA TRP A 73 5.78 0.57 -14.05
C TRP A 73 5.16 -0.24 -12.90
N ALA A 74 5.94 -0.69 -11.93
CA ALA A 74 5.42 -1.37 -10.74
C ALA A 74 4.71 -0.41 -9.77
N ALA A 75 5.09 0.87 -9.76
CA ALA A 75 4.50 1.88 -8.88
C ALA A 75 3.15 2.41 -9.36
N PHE A 76 2.89 2.39 -10.67
CA PHE A 76 1.67 2.92 -11.28
C PHE A 76 0.72 1.82 -11.78
N THR A 77 -0.57 2.07 -11.62
CA THR A 77 -1.65 1.28 -12.22
C THR A 77 -1.74 1.56 -13.72
N ARG A 78 -2.48 0.70 -14.44
CA ARG A 78 -2.76 0.87 -15.88
C ARG A 78 -3.32 2.25 -16.25
N ASP A 79 -4.04 2.90 -15.34
CA ASP A 79 -4.66 4.21 -15.52
C ASP A 79 -3.69 5.38 -15.24
N GLY A 80 -2.40 5.12 -15.03
CA GLY A 80 -1.39 6.14 -14.68
C GLY A 80 -1.55 6.69 -13.25
N ARG A 81 -2.39 6.05 -12.41
CA ARG A 81 -2.54 6.39 -10.99
C ARG A 81 -1.59 5.58 -10.14
N VAL A 82 -1.24 6.10 -8.98
CA VAL A 82 -0.36 5.43 -8.02
C VAL A 82 -1.05 4.16 -7.50
N SER A 83 -0.30 3.07 -7.42
CA SER A 83 -0.80 1.79 -6.91
C SER A 83 -1.24 1.91 -5.44
N ALA A 84 -2.17 1.03 -5.05
CA ALA A 84 -2.61 0.94 -3.66
C ALA A 84 -1.44 0.61 -2.72
N ARG A 85 -0.47 -0.20 -3.19
CA ARG A 85 0.74 -0.56 -2.44
C ARG A 85 1.58 0.66 -2.08
N VAL A 86 1.90 1.51 -3.06
CA VAL A 86 2.66 2.74 -2.84
C VAL A 86 1.88 3.69 -1.92
N THR A 87 0.57 3.82 -2.12
CA THR A 87 -0.28 4.67 -1.26
C THR A 87 -0.27 4.21 0.20
N ARG A 88 -0.40 2.90 0.46
CA ARG A 88 -0.28 2.33 1.83
C ARG A 88 1.09 2.58 2.43
N ARG A 89 2.16 2.45 1.64
CA ARG A 89 3.52 2.68 2.11
C ARG A 89 3.74 4.14 2.50
N VAL A 90 3.26 5.09 1.70
CA VAL A 90 3.30 6.51 2.03
C VAL A 90 2.46 6.82 3.28
N HIS A 91 1.29 6.20 3.45
CA HIS A 91 0.51 6.33 4.68
C HIS A 91 1.28 5.85 5.92
N ALA A 92 1.97 4.71 5.82
CA ALA A 92 2.82 4.19 6.90
C ALA A 92 3.99 5.15 7.22
N VAL A 93 4.64 5.70 6.20
CA VAL A 93 5.70 6.72 6.37
C VAL A 93 5.14 7.97 7.04
N ALA A 94 3.99 8.47 6.60
CA ALA A 94 3.32 9.63 7.19
C ALA A 94 3.01 9.39 8.67
N THR A 95 2.44 8.24 9.00
CA THR A 95 2.14 7.84 10.39
C THR A 95 3.40 7.79 11.23
N HIS A 96 4.48 7.22 10.72
CA HIS A 96 5.76 7.14 11.42
C HIS A 96 6.41 8.51 11.62
N ARG A 97 6.36 9.39 10.62
CA ARG A 97 6.91 10.76 10.67
C ARG A 97 6.12 11.68 11.59
N LEU A 98 4.80 11.49 11.69
CA LEU A 98 3.92 12.27 12.56
C LEU A 98 3.92 11.78 14.01
N ALA A 99 4.27 10.51 14.27
CA ALA A 99 4.29 9.95 15.62
C ALA A 99 5.19 10.74 16.62
N PRO A 100 6.41 11.21 16.25
CA PRO A 100 7.21 12.10 17.09
C PRO A 100 6.53 13.44 17.46
N HIS A 101 5.53 13.87 16.70
CA HIS A 101 4.71 15.06 16.99
C HIS A 101 3.47 14.74 17.83
N GLY A 102 3.31 13.49 18.28
CA GLY A 102 2.13 13.02 19.01
C GLY A 102 0.88 12.88 18.14
N ILE A 103 1.02 12.89 16.81
CA ILE A 103 -0.09 12.87 15.87
C ILE A 103 -0.26 11.46 15.31
N HIS A 104 -1.46 10.88 15.49
CA HIS A 104 -1.84 9.61 14.90
C HIS A 104 -2.81 9.82 13.74
N LEU A 105 -2.38 9.52 12.51
CA LEU A 105 -3.15 9.80 11.29
C LEU A 105 -4.44 8.96 11.17
N ASP A 106 -4.48 7.79 11.82
CA ASP A 106 -5.67 6.94 11.86
C ASP A 106 -6.74 7.44 12.86
N ASP A 107 -6.39 8.38 13.74
CA ASP A 107 -7.33 9.00 14.69
C ASP A 107 -7.92 10.29 14.09
N PRO A 108 -9.24 10.36 13.86
CA PRO A 108 -9.90 11.56 13.33
C PRO A 108 -9.68 12.81 14.19
N THR A 109 -9.46 12.65 15.51
CA THR A 109 -9.24 13.78 16.41
C THR A 109 -7.93 14.52 16.12
N HIS A 110 -6.94 13.82 15.56
CA HIS A 110 -5.64 14.38 15.20
C HIS A 110 -5.58 14.96 13.77
N HIS A 111 -6.64 14.81 12.97
CA HIS A 111 -6.64 15.28 11.57
C HIS A 111 -6.47 16.79 11.46
N ALA A 112 -7.04 17.56 12.39
CA ALA A 112 -6.87 19.02 12.42
C ALA A 112 -5.41 19.43 12.72
N ALA A 113 -4.76 18.75 13.67
CA ALA A 113 -3.35 18.97 14.00
C ALA A 113 -2.44 18.56 12.84
N ALA A 114 -2.71 17.41 12.20
CA ALA A 114 -2.00 16.97 11.02
C ALA A 114 -2.17 17.96 9.85
N ALA A 115 -3.37 18.50 9.66
CA ALA A 115 -3.67 19.46 8.59
C ALA A 115 -2.95 20.79 8.81
N HIS A 116 -2.71 21.18 10.07
CA HIS A 116 -1.90 22.36 10.36
C HIS A 116 -0.43 22.19 9.95
N LEU A 117 0.12 20.98 10.06
CA LEU A 117 1.52 20.70 9.70
C LEU A 117 1.71 20.39 8.21
N LEU A 118 0.83 19.59 7.61
CA LEU A 118 0.97 19.08 6.24
C LEU A 118 0.09 19.78 5.22
N GLY A 119 -0.89 20.57 5.68
CA GLY A 119 -1.95 21.12 4.85
C GLY A 119 -3.17 20.20 4.74
N THR A 120 -4.35 20.81 4.70
CA THR A 120 -5.65 20.11 4.65
C THR A 120 -5.80 19.19 3.44
N ASP A 121 -5.31 19.60 2.28
CA ASP A 121 -5.39 18.82 1.04
C ASP A 121 -4.56 17.52 1.13
N VAL A 122 -3.40 17.58 1.80
CA VAL A 122 -2.53 16.43 1.98
C VAL A 122 -3.17 15.43 2.94
N VAL A 123 -3.70 15.89 4.07
CA VAL A 123 -4.38 15.03 5.05
C VAL A 123 -5.65 14.41 4.48
N THR A 124 -6.46 15.19 3.77
CA THR A 124 -7.66 14.69 3.08
C THR A 124 -7.27 13.64 2.03
N GLY A 125 -6.19 13.89 1.30
CA GLY A 125 -5.65 12.96 0.33
C GLY A 125 -5.19 11.64 0.93
N LEU A 126 -4.36 11.70 1.99
CA LEU A 126 -3.80 10.55 2.70
C LEU A 126 -4.88 9.69 3.36
N THR A 127 -5.93 10.31 3.89
CA THR A 127 -7.05 9.61 4.54
C THR A 127 -8.09 9.10 3.54
N SER A 128 -8.06 9.59 2.30
CA SER A 128 -8.95 9.11 1.24
C SER A 128 -8.55 7.72 0.74
N ARG A 129 -9.54 6.94 0.30
CA ARG A 129 -9.30 5.65 -0.38
C ARG A 129 -9.05 5.80 -1.88
N ARG A 130 -8.95 7.03 -2.39
CA ARG A 130 -8.83 7.27 -3.82
C ARG A 130 -7.36 7.18 -4.23
N PRO A 131 -7.01 6.41 -5.27
CA PRO A 131 -5.64 6.36 -5.75
C PRO A 131 -5.18 7.76 -6.21
N PRO A 132 -4.07 8.30 -5.66
CA PRO A 132 -3.57 9.60 -6.07
C PRO A 132 -2.93 9.55 -7.45
N THR A 133 -2.81 10.71 -8.08
CA THR A 133 -1.95 10.87 -9.26
C THR A 133 -0.49 10.98 -8.83
N PRO A 134 0.48 10.74 -9.72
CA PRO A 134 1.91 10.86 -9.40
C PRO A 134 2.27 12.26 -8.88
N ARG A 135 1.70 13.30 -9.47
CA ARG A 135 1.90 14.70 -9.06
C ARG A 135 1.34 14.99 -7.66
N THR A 136 0.24 14.35 -7.29
CA THR A 136 -0.34 14.48 -5.94
C THR A 136 0.48 13.72 -4.91
N LEU A 137 0.95 12.51 -5.25
CA LEU A 137 1.86 11.75 -4.40
C LEU A 137 3.15 12.52 -4.11
N HIS A 138 3.74 13.13 -5.14
CA HIS A 138 4.95 13.94 -4.99
C HIS A 138 4.73 15.11 -4.02
N ARG A 139 3.59 15.81 -4.12
CA ARG A 139 3.22 16.87 -3.17
C ARG A 139 3.07 16.38 -1.73
N TRP A 140 2.55 15.17 -1.53
CA TRP A 140 2.44 14.59 -0.18
C TRP A 140 3.82 14.27 0.40
N LEU A 141 4.70 13.67 -0.41
CA LEU A 141 6.08 13.37 0.00
C LEU A 141 6.85 14.65 0.32
N ASP A 142 6.72 15.67 -0.53
CA ASP A 142 7.35 16.97 -0.31
C ASP A 142 6.88 17.63 0.99
N ALA A 143 5.58 17.61 1.28
CA ALA A 143 5.03 18.10 2.55
C ALA A 143 5.54 17.30 3.77
N LEU A 144 5.68 15.97 3.64
CA LEU A 144 6.22 15.12 4.70
C LEU A 144 7.72 15.36 4.93
N ASP A 145 8.49 15.63 3.88
CA ASP A 145 9.92 15.92 3.97
C ASP A 145 10.21 17.30 4.60
N HIS A 146 9.28 18.24 4.43
CA HIS A 146 9.35 19.59 5.02
C HIS A 146 8.71 19.70 6.42
N LEU A 147 8.37 18.57 7.05
CA LEU A 147 7.86 18.57 8.42
C LEU A 147 8.85 19.25 9.38
N PRO A 148 8.37 20.14 10.28
CA PRO A 148 9.24 20.76 11.26
C PRO A 148 9.88 19.69 12.14
N THR A 149 11.09 19.96 12.65
CA THR A 149 11.73 19.04 13.60
C THR A 149 10.86 18.97 14.87
N PRO A 150 10.54 17.77 15.39
CA PRO A 150 9.71 17.65 16.58
C PRO A 150 10.39 18.34 17.78
N PRO A 151 9.64 19.07 18.61
CA PRO A 151 10.19 19.70 19.81
C PRO A 151 10.65 18.60 20.77
N GLY A 152 11.97 18.44 20.96
CA GLY A 152 12.52 17.64 22.05
C GLY A 152 13.48 16.50 21.72
N ARG A 153 14.04 16.36 20.51
CA ARG A 153 15.13 15.39 20.28
C ARG A 153 16.51 16.08 20.30
N PRO A 154 17.34 15.94 21.36
CA PRO A 154 18.73 16.33 21.29
C PRO A 154 19.44 15.50 20.21
N ARG A 155 20.21 16.17 19.35
CA ARG A 155 21.12 15.51 18.40
C ARG A 155 22.11 14.67 19.21
N ARG A 156 22.12 13.35 19.00
CA ARG A 156 23.23 12.49 19.39
C ARG A 156 24.12 12.29 18.18
#